data_AF-A0AA39U1P5-F1
#
_entry.id   AF-A0AA39U1P5-F1
#
_cell.length_a   1.000
_cell.length_b   1.000
_cell.length_c   1.000
_cell.angle_alpha   90.00
_cell.angle_beta   90.00
_cell.angle_gamma   90.00
#
_symmetry.space_group_name_H-M   'P 1'
#
loop_
_entity.id
_entity.type
_entity.pdbx_description
1 polymer ?
#
loop_
_entity_poly.entity_id
_entity_poly.type
_entity_poly.pdbx_seq_one_letter_code
_entity_poly.pdbx_strand_id
1 'polypeptide(L)'
;MTPAWILPIFPVMLAGTLAGSFSKTQPPAFALSMISAGLAAQGLGILVSVFFYATYLSRLMAFGLPVQRPGMFIAVGPPSFTCAALVAMAADVPRIFASAGLAEVSILAGLGAPDTLAAGVRLLAISTAVFFWGLSFWFFASAVAAVVAGMPDRTFHLSWWSFVFPNVGFVSASIRMGVAFGSEGLLWLSSVMTVCLVAAWGFIVFRCIRAVCKREIVWPGHDEDTD
;
A
#
# COMPACT_ATOMS: atom_id res chain seq x y z
N MET A 1 14.73 6.72 -15.00
CA MET A 1 14.13 5.75 -14.07
C MET A 1 12.74 6.21 -13.66
N THR A 2 11.77 5.29 -13.58
CA THR A 2 10.37 5.56 -13.21
C THR A 2 10.02 4.82 -11.91
N PRO A 3 9.01 5.28 -11.15
CA PRO A 3 8.53 4.57 -9.95
C PRO A 3 8.15 3.10 -10.17
N ALA A 4 7.83 2.71 -11.41
CA ALA A 4 7.49 1.34 -11.79
C ALA A 4 8.60 0.31 -11.49
N TRP A 5 9.83 0.75 -11.27
CA TRP A 5 10.95 -0.13 -10.92
C TRP A 5 10.78 -0.83 -9.56
N ILE A 6 9.86 -0.35 -8.73
CA ILE A 6 9.51 -0.99 -7.46
C ILE A 6 8.56 -2.18 -7.68
N LEU A 7 7.84 -2.25 -8.81
CA LEU A 7 6.80 -3.27 -9.05
C LEU A 7 7.27 -4.72 -8.84
N PRO A 8 8.51 -5.14 -9.17
CA PRO A 8 8.95 -6.51 -8.92
C PRO A 8 8.95 -6.93 -7.45
N ILE A 9 9.12 -5.99 -6.49
CA ILE A 9 9.08 -6.32 -5.06
C ILE A 9 7.66 -6.29 -4.47
N PHE A 10 6.69 -5.70 -5.18
CA PHE A 10 5.31 -5.57 -4.68
C PHE A 10 4.64 -6.91 -4.35
N PRO A 11 4.74 -7.98 -5.18
CA PRO A 11 4.12 -9.26 -4.85
C PRO A 11 4.60 -9.83 -3.51
N VAL A 12 5.90 -9.71 -3.22
CA VAL A 12 6.49 -10.13 -1.94
C VAL A 12 5.93 -9.28 -0.81
N MET A 13 5.90 -7.96 -1.00
CA MET A 13 5.34 -7.03 -0.02
C MET A 13 3.88 -7.35 0.31
N LEU A 14 3.04 -7.62 -0.70
CA LEU A 14 1.61 -7.88 -0.51
C LEU A 14 1.32 -9.14 0.31
N ALA A 15 2.28 -10.08 0.44
CA ALA A 15 2.17 -11.20 1.35
C ALA A 15 1.89 -10.76 2.80
N GLY A 16 2.40 -9.60 3.24
CA GLY A 16 2.09 -9.04 4.56
C GLY A 16 0.60 -8.67 4.74
N THR A 17 0.00 -8.05 3.71
CA THR A 17 -1.44 -7.72 3.74
C THR A 17 -2.33 -8.96 3.72
N LEU A 18 -1.91 -10.01 2.99
CA LEU A 18 -2.58 -11.30 2.97
C LEU A 18 -2.46 -12.00 4.33
N ALA A 19 -1.27 -12.00 4.94
CA ALA A 19 -1.06 -12.56 6.28
C ALA A 19 -2.00 -11.92 7.31
N GLY A 20 -2.14 -10.59 7.31
CA GLY A 20 -3.08 -9.91 8.21
C GLY A 20 -4.56 -10.18 7.92
N SER A 21 -4.90 -10.63 6.71
CA SER A 21 -6.29 -10.97 6.34
C SER A 21 -6.62 -12.42 6.67
N PHE A 22 -5.67 -13.33 6.48
CA PHE A 22 -5.87 -14.77 6.66
C PHE A 22 -5.43 -15.29 8.03
N SER A 23 -4.68 -14.54 8.84
CA SER A 23 -4.27 -15.00 10.17
C SER A 23 -5.46 -15.43 11.04
N LYS A 24 -6.59 -14.72 10.92
CA LYS A 24 -7.86 -14.99 11.62
C LYS A 24 -8.50 -16.32 11.23
N THR A 25 -8.21 -16.84 10.04
CA THR A 25 -8.74 -18.14 9.58
C THR A 25 -7.86 -19.31 9.99
N GLN A 26 -6.68 -19.03 10.56
CA GLN A 26 -5.73 -20.04 11.00
C GLN A 26 -5.82 -20.31 12.51
N PRO A 27 -5.54 -21.55 12.94
CA PRO A 27 -5.25 -21.84 14.34
C PRO A 27 -4.16 -20.91 14.89
N PRO A 28 -4.24 -20.46 16.15
CA PRO A 28 -3.33 -19.44 16.70
C PRO A 28 -1.84 -19.75 16.54
N ALA A 29 -1.44 -21.01 16.72
CA ALA A 29 -0.05 -21.45 16.54
C ALA A 29 0.47 -21.16 15.11
N PHE A 30 -0.33 -21.46 14.08
CA PHE A 30 0.03 -21.18 12.68
C PHE A 30 -0.15 -19.70 12.32
N ALA A 31 -1.10 -19.01 12.95
CA ALA A 31 -1.33 -17.59 12.73
C ALA A 31 -0.09 -16.76 13.12
N LEU A 32 0.60 -17.10 14.21
CA LEU A 32 1.83 -16.42 14.62
C LEU A 32 2.94 -16.54 13.57
N SER A 33 3.18 -17.74 13.05
CA SER A 33 4.17 -17.96 11.99
C SER A 33 3.79 -17.21 10.72
N MET A 34 2.50 -17.22 10.35
CA MET A 34 1.98 -16.51 9.18
C MET A 34 2.20 -15.00 9.27
N ILE A 35 1.82 -14.36 10.39
CA ILE A 35 2.04 -12.91 10.54
C ILE A 35 3.52 -12.56 10.66
N SER A 36 4.35 -13.44 11.23
CA SER A 36 5.81 -13.21 11.31
C SER A 36 6.46 -13.26 9.92
N ALA A 37 6.13 -14.25 9.11
CA ALA A 37 6.59 -14.33 7.72
C ALA A 37 6.04 -13.17 6.87
N GLY A 38 4.76 -12.83 7.06
CA GLY A 38 4.13 -11.67 6.42
C GLY A 38 4.82 -10.36 6.77
N LEU A 39 5.19 -10.17 8.05
CA LEU A 39 5.94 -9.00 8.51
C LEU A 39 7.33 -8.92 7.88
N ALA A 40 8.05 -10.04 7.78
CA ALA A 40 9.36 -10.08 7.13
C ALA A 40 9.25 -9.73 5.63
N ALA A 41 8.26 -10.28 4.93
CA ALA A 41 8.02 -9.99 3.51
C ALA A 41 7.61 -8.53 3.28
N GLN A 42 6.75 -7.98 4.15
CA GLN A 42 6.37 -6.57 4.14
C GLN A 42 7.58 -5.66 4.38
N GLY A 43 8.43 -6.00 5.36
CA GLY A 43 9.66 -5.30 5.70
C GLY A 43 10.63 -5.24 4.53
N LEU A 44 10.86 -6.38 3.86
CA LEU A 44 11.68 -6.43 2.64
C LEU A 44 11.12 -5.49 1.56
N GLY A 45 9.80 -5.53 1.33
CA GLY A 45 9.13 -4.68 0.36
C GLY A 45 9.36 -3.19 0.58
N ILE A 46 9.14 -2.71 1.80
CA ILE A 46 9.31 -1.28 2.11
C ILE A 46 10.78 -0.85 2.08
N LEU A 47 11.71 -1.70 2.56
CA LEU A 47 13.14 -1.38 2.55
C LEU A 47 13.68 -1.25 1.12
N VAL A 48 13.36 -2.20 0.24
CA VAL A 48 13.72 -2.11 -1.18
C VAL A 48 13.10 -0.86 -1.81
N SER A 49 11.83 -0.56 -1.51
CA SER A 49 11.16 0.64 -2.01
C SER A 49 11.87 1.94 -1.59
N VAL A 50 12.38 2.01 -0.36
CA VAL A 50 13.12 3.17 0.15
C VAL A 50 14.41 3.40 -0.65
N PHE A 51 15.14 2.35 -1.03
CA PHE A 51 16.32 2.49 -1.90
C PHE A 51 15.97 3.09 -3.27
N PHE A 52 14.84 2.67 -3.84
CA PHE A 52 14.33 3.23 -5.10
C PHE A 52 13.77 4.64 -4.96
N TYR A 53 13.27 5.05 -3.79
CA TYR A 53 12.79 6.42 -3.59
C TYR A 53 13.91 7.45 -3.70
N ALA A 54 15.12 7.15 -3.20
CA ALA A 54 16.25 8.07 -3.33
C ALA A 54 16.57 8.37 -4.80
N THR A 55 16.63 7.34 -5.64
CA THR A 55 16.91 7.49 -7.08
C THR A 55 15.74 8.16 -7.81
N TYR A 56 14.50 7.82 -7.46
CA TYR A 56 13.31 8.47 -7.99
C TYR A 56 13.27 9.97 -7.71
N LEU A 57 13.49 10.38 -6.46
CA LEU A 57 13.49 11.80 -6.08
C LEU A 57 14.66 12.56 -6.71
N SER A 58 15.86 11.94 -6.76
CA SER A 58 17.01 12.50 -7.45
C SER A 58 16.70 12.77 -8.93
N ARG A 59 16.05 11.82 -9.62
CA ARG A 59 15.60 12.00 -11.02
C ARG A 59 14.63 13.16 -11.16
N LEU A 60 13.64 13.28 -10.26
CA LEU A 60 12.68 14.39 -10.32
C LEU A 60 13.35 15.75 -10.14
N MET A 61 14.34 15.85 -9.26
CA MET A 61 15.09 17.08 -9.05
C MET A 61 15.97 17.44 -10.25
N ALA A 62 16.60 16.44 -10.90
CA ALA A 62 17.50 16.67 -12.02
C ALA A 62 16.77 16.91 -13.36
N PHE A 63 15.65 16.22 -13.60
CA PHE A 63 14.97 16.20 -14.91
C PHE A 63 13.52 16.69 -14.87
N GLY A 64 13.03 17.15 -13.72
CA GLY A 64 11.66 17.62 -13.54
C GLY A 64 10.62 16.48 -13.53
N LEU A 65 9.36 16.84 -13.77
CA LEU A 65 8.23 15.89 -13.77
C LEU A 65 8.26 14.97 -15.00
N PRO A 66 7.83 13.70 -14.87
CA PRO A 66 7.72 12.79 -16.02
C PRO A 66 6.60 13.22 -16.97
N VAL A 67 6.65 12.74 -18.22
CA VAL A 67 5.55 12.90 -19.19
C VAL A 67 4.32 12.11 -18.71
N GLN A 68 4.52 10.82 -18.38
CA GLN A 68 3.48 9.95 -17.82
C GLN A 68 3.34 10.16 -16.30
N ARG A 69 2.78 11.31 -15.91
CA ARG A 69 2.58 11.71 -14.51
C ARG A 69 1.73 10.78 -13.66
N PRO A 70 0.71 10.07 -14.18
CA PRO A 70 -0.04 9.09 -13.39
C PRO A 70 0.86 8.04 -12.72
N GLY A 71 1.96 7.65 -13.35
CA GLY A 71 2.93 6.70 -12.78
C GLY A 71 3.57 7.13 -11.46
N MET A 72 3.51 8.42 -11.12
CA MET A 72 4.01 8.94 -9.83
C MET A 72 3.24 8.37 -8.63
N PHE A 73 1.97 7.97 -8.81
CA PHE A 73 1.18 7.33 -7.75
C PHE A 73 1.75 5.99 -7.29
N ILE A 74 2.57 5.31 -8.09
CA ILE A 74 3.22 4.04 -7.69
C ILE A 74 4.02 4.22 -6.39
N ALA A 75 4.61 5.41 -6.17
CA ALA A 75 5.35 5.71 -4.95
C ALA A 75 4.46 5.74 -3.69
N VAL A 76 3.15 5.91 -3.81
CA VAL A 76 2.19 5.83 -2.69
C VAL A 76 2.04 4.41 -2.16
N GLY A 77 2.21 3.41 -3.03
CA GLY A 77 1.89 2.01 -2.73
C GLY A 77 2.68 1.45 -1.56
N PRO A 78 4.03 1.43 -1.58
CA PRO A 78 4.80 0.74 -0.56
C PRO A 78 4.54 1.19 0.89
N PRO A 79 4.58 2.50 1.23
CA PRO A 79 4.32 2.92 2.59
C PRO A 79 2.85 2.69 2.99
N SER A 80 1.90 2.81 2.06
CA SER A 80 0.48 2.61 2.38
C SER A 80 0.11 1.15 2.59
N PHE A 81 0.60 0.23 1.75
CA PHE A 81 0.42 -1.20 1.96
C PHE A 81 1.14 -1.68 3.23
N THR A 82 2.27 -1.06 3.59
CA THR A 82 2.95 -1.32 4.87
C THR A 82 2.11 -0.90 6.05
N CYS A 83 1.55 0.31 6.02
CA CYS A 83 0.59 0.79 7.01
C CYS A 83 -0.59 -0.20 7.15
N ALA A 84 -1.22 -0.58 6.03
CA ALA A 84 -2.36 -1.51 6.04
C ALA A 84 -2.01 -2.89 6.60
N ALA A 85 -0.86 -3.46 6.22
CA ALA A 85 -0.40 -4.76 6.68
C ALA A 85 -0.10 -4.77 8.18
N LEU A 86 0.62 -3.76 8.68
CA LEU A 86 0.97 -3.66 10.11
C LEU A 86 -0.28 -3.61 10.98
N VAL A 87 -1.24 -2.75 10.64
CA VAL A 87 -2.50 -2.63 11.40
C VAL A 87 -3.32 -3.92 11.29
N ALA A 88 -3.38 -4.54 10.10
CA ALA A 88 -4.12 -5.79 9.88
C ALA A 88 -3.58 -6.95 10.72
N MET A 89 -2.26 -7.18 10.68
CA MET A 89 -1.61 -8.25 11.45
C MET A 89 -1.73 -8.02 12.96
N ALA A 90 -1.49 -6.78 13.42
CA ALA A 90 -1.57 -6.44 14.84
C ALA A 90 -2.99 -6.57 15.43
N ALA A 91 -4.02 -6.43 14.60
CA ALA A 91 -5.40 -6.62 15.04
C ALA A 91 -5.68 -8.05 15.55
N ASP A 92 -4.95 -9.06 15.08
CA ASP A 92 -5.15 -10.47 15.46
C ASP A 92 -4.28 -10.92 16.64
N VAL A 93 -3.30 -10.10 17.05
CA VAL A 93 -2.32 -10.44 18.09
C VAL A 93 -2.95 -10.83 19.44
N PRO A 94 -4.01 -10.16 19.96
CA PRO A 94 -4.57 -10.59 21.24
C PRO A 94 -5.19 -11.98 21.21
N ARG A 95 -5.81 -12.37 20.08
CA ARG A 95 -6.34 -13.74 19.94
C ARG A 95 -5.20 -14.75 19.99
N ILE A 96 -4.09 -14.44 19.32
CA ILE A 96 -2.90 -15.29 19.29
C ILE A 96 -2.29 -15.42 20.69
N PHE A 97 -2.09 -14.30 21.39
CA PHE A 97 -1.45 -14.28 22.71
C PHE A 97 -2.35 -14.84 23.82
N ALA A 98 -3.67 -14.76 23.68
CA ALA A 98 -4.60 -15.37 24.64
C ALA A 98 -4.63 -16.90 24.56
N SER A 99 -4.29 -17.49 23.41
CA SER A 99 -4.44 -18.93 23.13
C SER A 99 -3.11 -19.68 23.13
N ALA A 100 -2.05 -19.08 22.58
CA ALA A 100 -0.69 -19.52 22.83
C ALA A 100 -0.29 -18.98 24.20
N GLY A 101 -0.41 -19.79 25.25
CA GLY A 101 0.15 -19.41 26.55
C GLY A 101 1.59 -18.93 26.34
N LEU A 102 1.98 -17.79 26.92
CA LEU A 102 3.25 -17.08 26.70
C LEU A 102 4.52 -17.96 26.76
N ALA A 103 4.41 -19.17 27.33
CA ALA A 103 5.44 -20.20 27.34
C ALA A 103 5.80 -20.76 25.93
N GLU A 104 4.88 -20.79 24.97
CA GLU A 104 5.17 -21.27 23.60
C GLU A 104 5.90 -20.22 22.75
N VAL A 105 5.77 -18.93 23.09
CA VAL A 105 6.53 -17.84 22.47
C VAL A 105 7.71 -17.52 23.39
N SER A 106 8.83 -18.22 23.23
CA SER A 106 9.95 -18.21 24.20
C SER A 106 10.48 -16.80 24.54
N ILE A 107 10.32 -15.82 23.64
CA ILE A 107 10.78 -14.45 23.85
C ILE A 107 9.84 -13.63 24.73
N LEU A 108 8.57 -14.05 24.88
CA LEU A 108 7.54 -13.37 25.67
C LEU A 108 7.29 -14.04 27.03
N ALA A 109 7.90 -15.20 27.27
CA ALA A 109 7.81 -15.91 28.53
C ALA A 109 8.32 -15.03 29.69
N GLY A 110 7.45 -14.76 30.66
CA GLY A 110 7.78 -13.95 31.84
C GLY A 110 7.75 -12.44 31.65
N LEU A 111 7.41 -11.91 30.46
CA LEU A 111 7.41 -10.47 30.18
C LEU A 111 6.15 -9.69 30.63
N GLY A 112 5.12 -10.38 31.14
CA GLY A 112 3.92 -9.73 31.69
C GLY A 112 2.61 -10.42 31.26
N ALA A 113 1.48 -9.77 31.52
CA ALA A 113 0.17 -10.28 31.13
C ALA A 113 0.02 -10.28 29.59
N PRO A 114 -0.57 -11.34 28.98
CA PRO A 114 -0.75 -11.44 27.52
C PRO A 114 -1.45 -10.23 26.91
N ASP A 115 -2.46 -9.70 27.58
CA ASP A 115 -3.25 -8.55 27.10
C ASP A 115 -2.40 -7.28 26.99
N THR A 116 -1.54 -7.01 27.98
CA THR A 116 -0.66 -5.84 27.98
C THR A 116 0.37 -5.94 26.86
N LEU A 117 0.94 -7.13 26.64
CA LEU A 117 1.88 -7.36 25.55
C LEU A 117 1.20 -7.20 24.18
N ALA A 118 -0.01 -7.73 24.02
CA ALA A 118 -0.77 -7.59 22.79
C ALA A 118 -1.16 -6.12 22.52
N ALA A 119 -1.52 -5.36 23.57
CA ALA A 119 -1.75 -3.92 23.48
C ALA A 119 -0.48 -3.17 23.07
N GLY A 120 0.69 -3.55 23.61
CA GLY A 120 1.99 -3.00 23.23
C GLY A 120 2.32 -3.22 21.75
N VAL A 121 2.11 -4.44 21.23
CA VAL A 121 2.31 -4.75 19.81
C VAL A 121 1.37 -3.94 18.93
N ARG A 122 0.10 -3.79 19.32
CA ARG A 122 -0.87 -2.94 18.60
C ARG A 122 -0.47 -1.48 18.58
N LEU A 123 -0.05 -0.94 19.73
CA LEU A 123 0.41 0.44 19.83
C LEU A 123 1.63 0.69 18.94
N LEU A 124 2.60 -0.22 18.95
CA LEU A 124 3.77 -0.15 18.08
C LEU A 124 3.35 -0.16 16.60
N ALA A 125 2.52 -1.13 16.21
CA ALA A 125 2.06 -1.27 14.83
C ALA A 125 1.30 -0.03 14.34
N ILE A 126 0.40 0.53 15.15
CA ILE A 126 -0.34 1.76 14.81
C ILE A 126 0.60 2.96 14.71
N SER A 127 1.56 3.09 15.63
CA SER A 127 2.54 4.20 15.62
C SER A 127 3.41 4.15 14.36
N THR A 128 3.92 2.97 14.00
CA THR A 128 4.67 2.76 12.76
C THR A 128 3.79 2.94 11.53
N ALA A 129 2.52 2.53 11.59
CA ALA A 129 1.57 2.71 10.50
C ALA A 129 1.29 4.20 10.22
N VAL A 130 1.14 5.04 11.25
CA VAL A 130 1.00 6.50 11.08
C VAL A 130 2.24 7.12 10.46
N PHE A 131 3.42 6.69 10.89
CA PHE A 131 4.69 7.16 10.33
C PHE A 131 4.74 6.95 8.80
N PHE A 132 4.38 5.75 8.33
CA PHE A 132 4.31 5.47 6.90
C PHE A 132 3.09 6.07 6.20
N TRP A 133 1.98 6.28 6.91
CA TRP A 133 0.82 6.97 6.34
C TRP A 133 1.17 8.41 5.93
N GLY A 134 1.94 9.13 6.74
CA GLY A 134 2.42 10.47 6.40
C GLY A 134 3.26 10.49 5.11
N LEU A 135 4.17 9.52 4.95
CA LEU A 135 4.94 9.36 3.71
C LEU A 135 4.05 9.05 2.50
N SER A 136 3.05 8.19 2.69
CA SER A 136 2.07 7.84 1.65
C SER A 136 1.28 9.08 1.20
N PHE A 137 0.80 9.86 2.17
CA PHE A 137 0.08 11.11 1.92
C PHE A 137 0.93 12.12 1.15
N TRP A 138 2.22 12.26 1.51
CA TRP A 138 3.12 13.16 0.79
C TRP A 138 3.33 12.76 -0.67
N PHE A 139 3.54 11.46 -0.96
CA PHE A 139 3.62 10.97 -2.33
C PHE A 139 2.29 11.15 -3.07
N PHE A 140 1.16 10.91 -2.39
CA PHE A 140 -0.17 11.08 -2.97
C PHE A 140 -0.42 12.52 -3.38
N ALA A 141 -0.17 13.47 -2.47
CA ALA A 141 -0.32 14.90 -2.73
C ALA A 141 0.60 15.37 -3.85
N SER A 142 1.86 14.92 -3.84
CA SER A 142 2.84 15.22 -4.89
C SER A 142 2.39 14.69 -6.27
N ALA A 143 1.87 13.47 -6.31
CA ALA A 143 1.36 12.87 -7.55
C ALA A 143 0.09 13.57 -8.07
N VAL A 144 -0.84 13.94 -7.18
CA VAL A 144 -2.02 14.74 -7.53
C VAL A 144 -1.59 16.09 -8.12
N ALA A 145 -0.71 16.82 -7.45
CA ALA A 145 -0.22 18.12 -7.92
C ALA A 145 0.47 18.00 -9.29
N ALA A 146 1.30 16.98 -9.47
CA ALA A 146 1.96 16.73 -10.75
C ALA A 146 0.95 16.44 -11.86
N VAL A 147 -0.03 15.56 -11.63
CA VAL A 147 -1.08 15.24 -12.61
C VAL A 147 -1.88 16.48 -12.96
N VAL A 148 -2.37 17.24 -11.97
CA VAL A 148 -3.15 18.47 -12.20
C VAL A 148 -2.37 19.48 -13.03
N ALA A 149 -1.08 19.68 -12.73
CA ALA A 149 -0.21 20.57 -13.50
C ALA A 149 0.08 20.08 -14.94
N GLY A 150 -0.32 18.86 -15.29
CA GLY A 150 -0.11 18.26 -16.61
C GLY A 150 -1.43 18.01 -17.35
N MET A 151 -2.57 18.33 -16.74
CA MET A 151 -3.88 18.15 -17.35
C MET A 151 -4.18 19.22 -18.41
N PRO A 152 -5.01 18.90 -19.42
CA PRO A 152 -5.62 17.59 -19.66
C PRO A 152 -4.66 16.64 -20.38
N ASP A 153 -4.49 15.43 -19.83
CA ASP A 153 -3.87 14.32 -20.55
C ASP A 153 -4.90 13.74 -21.53
N ARG A 154 -4.63 13.83 -22.83
CA ARG A 154 -5.58 13.45 -23.90
C ARG A 154 -5.34 12.04 -24.43
N THR A 155 -4.19 11.46 -24.16
CA THR A 155 -3.77 10.15 -24.64
C THR A 155 -3.86 9.14 -23.49
N PHE A 156 -4.53 8.02 -23.75
CA PHE A 156 -4.57 6.96 -22.75
C PHE A 156 -3.23 6.25 -22.72
N HIS A 157 -2.71 6.03 -21.51
CA HIS A 157 -1.50 5.23 -21.29
C HIS A 157 -1.77 4.24 -20.16
N LEU A 158 -1.13 3.07 -20.19
CA LEU A 158 -1.27 2.05 -19.16
C LEU A 158 -0.87 2.56 -17.76
N SER A 159 -0.01 3.58 -17.67
CA SER A 159 0.34 4.23 -16.41
C SER A 159 -0.85 4.83 -15.66
N TRP A 160 -1.98 5.08 -16.33
CA TRP A 160 -3.24 5.53 -15.69
C TRP A 160 -3.76 4.54 -14.65
N TRP A 161 -3.46 3.24 -14.76
CA TRP A 161 -3.80 2.26 -13.72
C TRP A 161 -3.20 2.58 -12.34
N SER A 162 -2.15 3.41 -12.31
CA SER A 162 -1.55 3.93 -11.08
C SER A 162 -2.48 4.89 -10.32
N PHE A 163 -3.53 5.43 -10.93
CA PHE A 163 -4.58 6.16 -10.20
C PHE A 163 -5.37 5.24 -9.25
N VAL A 164 -5.38 3.94 -9.51
CA VAL A 164 -6.16 2.96 -8.74
C VAL A 164 -5.24 2.16 -7.82
N PHE A 165 -4.34 1.36 -8.37
CA PHE A 165 -3.66 0.29 -7.63
C PHE A 165 -2.95 0.76 -6.34
N PRO A 166 -2.04 1.75 -6.38
CA PRO A 166 -1.36 2.24 -5.17
C PRO A 166 -2.33 2.95 -4.21
N ASN A 167 -3.34 3.62 -4.75
CA ASN A 167 -4.30 4.38 -3.97
C ASN A 167 -5.30 3.47 -3.24
N VAL A 168 -5.56 2.25 -3.71
CA VAL A 168 -6.28 1.23 -2.94
C VAL A 168 -5.56 0.96 -1.63
N GLY A 169 -4.22 0.86 -1.67
CA GLY A 169 -3.39 0.71 -0.47
C GLY A 169 -3.58 1.89 0.49
N PHE A 170 -3.53 3.11 -0.02
CA PHE A 170 -3.69 4.33 0.80
C PHE A 170 -5.08 4.50 1.41
N VAL A 171 -6.13 4.21 0.65
CA VAL A 171 -7.50 4.18 1.16
C VAL A 171 -7.67 3.08 2.21
N SER A 172 -7.19 1.86 1.94
CA SER A 172 -7.29 0.74 2.88
C SER A 172 -6.54 1.02 4.19
N ALA A 173 -5.36 1.62 4.10
CA ALA A 173 -4.60 2.10 5.26
C ALA A 173 -5.39 3.13 6.07
N SER A 174 -5.99 4.12 5.38
CA SER A 174 -6.77 5.18 6.02
C SER A 174 -8.01 4.65 6.73
N ILE A 175 -8.72 3.68 6.13
CA ILE A 175 -9.86 3.00 6.78
C ILE A 175 -9.40 2.30 8.06
N ARG A 176 -8.33 1.50 7.97
CA ARG A 176 -7.81 0.73 9.11
C ARG A 176 -7.34 1.63 10.24
N MET A 177 -6.69 2.74 9.92
CA MET A 177 -6.31 3.75 10.92
C MET A 177 -7.54 4.45 11.50
N GLY A 178 -8.55 4.77 10.68
CA GLY A 178 -9.81 5.37 11.15
C GLY A 178 -10.49 4.50 12.21
N VAL A 179 -10.56 3.20 11.96
CA VAL A 179 -11.05 2.22 12.94
C VAL A 179 -10.14 2.15 14.17
N ALA A 180 -8.82 2.08 13.98
CA ALA A 180 -7.86 1.97 15.08
C ALA A 180 -7.85 3.19 16.02
N PHE A 181 -8.07 4.39 15.49
CA PHE A 181 -8.16 5.63 16.26
C PHE A 181 -9.59 5.96 16.74
N GLY A 182 -10.61 5.24 16.27
CA GLY A 182 -12.01 5.64 16.49
C GLY A 182 -12.32 7.01 15.87
N SER A 183 -11.69 7.36 14.74
CA SER A 183 -11.81 8.67 14.10
C SER A 183 -12.84 8.65 12.98
N GLU A 184 -14.05 9.13 13.29
CA GLU A 184 -15.13 9.31 12.30
C GLU A 184 -14.72 10.18 11.12
N GLY A 185 -13.95 11.25 11.37
CA GLY A 185 -13.46 12.12 10.29
C GLY A 185 -12.57 11.38 9.29
N LEU A 186 -11.69 10.51 9.76
CA LEU A 186 -10.84 9.69 8.89
C LEU A 186 -11.64 8.63 8.14
N LEU A 187 -12.69 8.07 8.75
CA LEU A 187 -13.61 7.12 8.11
C LEU A 187 -14.44 7.78 7.00
N TRP A 188 -14.98 8.98 7.23
CA TRP A 188 -15.69 9.76 6.20
C TRP A 188 -14.77 10.13 5.05
N LEU A 189 -13.55 10.62 5.35
CA LEU A 189 -12.54 10.90 4.33
C LEU A 189 -12.25 9.65 3.49
N SER A 190 -12.02 8.51 4.15
CA SER A 190 -11.75 7.24 3.47
C SER A 190 -12.93 6.76 2.61
N SER A 191 -14.17 7.03 3.05
CA SER A 191 -15.38 6.72 2.29
C SER A 191 -15.45 7.54 1.00
N VAL A 192 -15.19 8.85 1.08
CA VAL A 192 -15.12 9.73 -0.10
C VAL A 192 -14.00 9.26 -1.06
N MET A 193 -12.82 8.97 -0.52
CA MET A 193 -11.71 8.47 -1.35
C MET A 193 -12.05 7.14 -2.03
N THR A 194 -12.79 6.25 -1.36
CA THR A 194 -13.25 4.98 -1.94
C THR A 194 -14.18 5.22 -3.13
N VAL A 195 -15.15 6.13 -3.00
CA VAL A 195 -16.07 6.49 -4.10
C VAL A 195 -15.29 7.06 -5.29
N CYS A 196 -14.36 7.99 -5.04
CA CYS A 196 -13.49 8.54 -6.08
C CYS A 196 -12.67 7.46 -6.79
N LEU A 197 -12.14 6.49 -6.04
CA LEU A 197 -11.33 5.41 -6.58
C LEU A 197 -12.15 4.44 -7.45
N VAL A 198 -13.37 4.11 -7.03
CA VAL A 198 -14.30 3.30 -7.84
C VAL A 198 -14.68 4.02 -9.13
N ALA A 199 -14.98 5.33 -9.06
CA ALA A 199 -15.28 6.13 -10.24
C ALA A 199 -14.08 6.20 -11.21
N ALA A 200 -12.87 6.43 -10.69
CA ALA A 200 -11.64 6.42 -11.47
C ALA A 200 -11.39 5.07 -12.13
N TRP A 201 -11.58 3.96 -11.39
CA TRP A 201 -11.46 2.61 -11.93
C TRP A 201 -12.42 2.37 -13.09
N GLY A 202 -13.70 2.72 -12.95
CA GLY A 202 -14.69 2.58 -14.02
C GLY A 202 -14.34 3.38 -15.27
N PHE A 203 -13.88 4.62 -15.09
CA PHE A 203 -13.42 5.48 -16.19
C PHE A 203 -12.19 4.91 -16.90
N ILE A 204 -11.20 4.43 -16.16
CA ILE A 204 -9.96 3.86 -16.70
C ILE A 204 -10.26 2.56 -17.45
N VAL A 205 -11.13 1.69 -16.91
CA VAL A 205 -11.59 0.47 -17.62
C VAL A 205 -12.23 0.84 -18.96
N PHE A 206 -13.15 1.81 -18.97
CA PHE A 206 -13.77 2.28 -20.21
C PHE A 206 -12.74 2.79 -21.22
N ARG A 207 -11.79 3.61 -20.78
CA ARG A 207 -10.71 4.14 -21.65
C ARG A 207 -9.79 3.04 -22.16
N CYS A 208 -9.45 2.07 -21.33
CA CYS A 208 -8.63 0.92 -21.68
C CYS A 208 -9.32 0.08 -22.76
N ILE A 209 -10.59 -0.30 -22.56
CA ILE A 209 -11.36 -1.05 -23.56
C ILE A 209 -11.43 -0.27 -24.88
N ARG A 210 -11.75 1.03 -24.82
CA ARG A 210 -11.79 1.88 -26.01
C ARG A 210 -10.43 1.92 -26.72
N ALA A 211 -9.33 2.04 -25.98
CA ALA A 211 -7.98 2.11 -26.54
C ALA A 211 -7.62 0.80 -27.24
N VAL A 212 -7.93 -0.37 -26.65
CA VAL A 212 -7.78 -1.68 -27.32
C VAL A 212 -8.63 -1.73 -28.59
N CYS A 213 -9.91 -1.36 -28.52
CA CYS A 213 -10.82 -1.39 -29.69
C CYS A 213 -10.34 -0.47 -30.82
N LYS A 214 -9.73 0.67 -30.48
CA LYS A 214 -9.16 1.63 -31.43
C LYS A 214 -7.73 1.31 -31.85
N ARG A 215 -7.13 0.23 -31.32
CA ARG A 215 -5.74 -0.16 -31.57
C ARG A 215 -4.73 0.91 -31.17
N GLU A 216 -5.07 1.71 -30.15
CA GLU A 216 -4.18 2.70 -29.53
C GLU A 216 -3.18 2.01 -28.58
N ILE A 217 -3.50 0.81 -28.11
CA ILE A 217 -2.70 -0.05 -27.23
C ILE A 217 -2.78 -1.51 -27.70
N VAL A 218 -1.81 -2.35 -27.34
CA VAL A 218 -1.73 -3.76 -27.77
C VAL A 218 -1.77 -3.89 -29.31
N TRP A 219 -1.04 -3.02 -29.99
CA TRP A 219 -0.93 -2.96 -31.45
C TRP A 219 0.52 -2.64 -31.84
N PRO A 220 1.05 -3.21 -32.94
CA PRO A 220 2.44 -2.95 -33.35
C PRO A 220 2.76 -1.45 -33.44
N GLY A 221 3.89 -1.05 -32.85
CA GLY A 221 4.37 0.34 -32.83
C GLY A 221 3.63 1.28 -31.87
N HIS A 222 2.96 0.75 -30.84
CA HIS A 222 2.29 1.51 -29.78
C HIS A 222 2.75 1.04 -28.38
N ASP A 223 2.46 1.83 -27.34
CA ASP A 223 2.87 1.59 -25.95
C ASP A 223 4.39 1.39 -25.75
N GLU A 224 4.79 0.22 -25.25
CA GLU A 224 6.17 -0.16 -24.92
C GLU A 224 6.96 -0.56 -26.19
N ASP A 225 6.26 -0.81 -27.31
CA ASP A 225 6.86 -1.14 -28.62
C ASP A 225 7.13 0.13 -29.47
N THR A 226 7.02 1.33 -28.89
CA THR A 226 7.22 2.61 -29.60
C THR A 226 8.70 3.02 -29.72
N ASP A 227 9.64 2.16 -29.30
CA ASP A 227 11.09 2.36 -29.36
C ASP A 227 11.79 1.40 -30.35
#